data_AF-A0A821JDQ1-F1
#
_entry.id   AF-A0A821JDQ1-F1
#
_cell.length_a   1.000
_cell.length_b   1.000
_cell.length_c   1.000
_cell.angle_alpha   90.00
_cell.angle_beta   90.00
_cell.angle_gamma   90.00
#
_symmetry.space_group_name_H-M   'P 1'
#
loop_
_entity.id
_entity.type
_entity.pdbx_description
1 polymer ?
#
loop_
_entity_poly.entity_id
_entity_poly.type
_entity_poly.pdbx_seq_one_letter_code
_entity_poly.pdbx_strand_id
1 'polypeptide(L)' 'AFVLKFVQLKELFEVHNSVFIVGNAGTGKSQIRKTLNRMYINHKRRSVAIDLDPKGVTNNELFGFMNPATRE' A
#
# COMPACT_ATOMS: atom_id res chain seq x y z
N ALA A 1 12.42 -7.12 -16.93
CA ALA A 1 11.47 -7.83 -16.04
C ALA A 1 10.63 -6.87 -15.16
N PHE A 2 10.09 -5.78 -15.73
CA PHE A 2 9.16 -4.89 -15.01
C PHE A 2 7.71 -5.33 -15.22
N VAL A 3 7.33 -5.57 -16.49
CA VAL A 3 6.00 -6.02 -16.89
C VAL A 3 5.58 -7.31 -16.18
N LEU A 4 6.47 -8.30 -16.07
CA LEU A 4 6.19 -9.55 -15.34
C LEU A 4 5.81 -9.29 -13.88
N LYS A 5 6.60 -8.47 -13.16
CA LYS A 5 6.32 -8.13 -11.75
C LYS A 5 5.03 -7.35 -11.60
N PHE A 6 4.70 -6.50 -12.57
CA PHE A 6 3.43 -5.78 -12.62
C PHE A 6 2.25 -6.73 -12.77
N VAL A 7 2.33 -7.70 -13.70
CA VAL A 7 1.30 -8.72 -13.91
C VAL A 7 1.12 -9.57 -12.65
N GLN A 8 2.21 -10.06 -12.07
CA GLN A 8 2.18 -10.84 -10.82
C GLN A 8 1.54 -10.08 -9.67
N LEU A 9 1.88 -8.80 -9.50
CA LEU A 9 1.26 -7.96 -8.46
C LEU A 9 -0.25 -7.83 -8.67
N LYS A 10 -0.68 -7.61 -9.93
CA LYS A 10 -2.09 -7.49 -10.29
C LYS A 10 -2.85 -8.79 -10.03
N GLU A 11 -2.27 -9.93 -10.38
CA GLU A 11 -2.85 -11.26 -10.11
C GLU A 11 -2.97 -11.52 -8.60
N LEU A 12 -1.96 -11.16 -7.80
CA LEU A 12 -2.03 -11.29 -6.35
C LEU A 12 -3.15 -10.45 -5.73
N PHE A 13 -3.38 -9.22 -6.21
CA PHE A 13 -4.49 -8.38 -5.75
C PHE A 13 -5.88 -8.92 -6.14
N GLU A 14 -5.97 -9.82 -7.12
CA GLU A 14 -7.24 -10.46 -7.50
C GLU A 14 -7.62 -11.60 -6.55
N VAL A 15 -6.67 -12.17 -5.81
CA VAL A 15 -6.88 -13.30 -4.89
C VAL A 15 -6.68 -12.95 -3.42
N HIS A 16 -6.00 -11.85 -3.10
CA HIS A 16 -5.69 -11.44 -1.74
C HIS A 16 -6.03 -9.97 -1.46
N ASN A 17 -6.53 -9.71 -0.25
CA ASN A 17 -6.85 -8.36 0.22
C ASN A 17 -5.60 -7.54 0.60
N SER A 18 -4.48 -8.20 0.88
CA SER A 18 -3.22 -7.57 1.27
C SER A 18 -2.04 -8.28 0.61
N VAL A 19 -1.07 -7.49 0.14
CA VAL A 19 0.10 -7.98 -0.59
C VAL A 19 1.35 -7.24 -0.10
N PHE A 20 2.45 -7.96 0.10
CA PHE A 20 3.74 -7.39 0.46
C PHE A 20 4.70 -7.41 -0.74
N ILE A 21 5.39 -6.30 -0.99
CA ILE A 21 6.43 -6.20 -2.03
C ILE A 21 7.81 -6.16 -1.36
N VAL A 22 8.54 -7.27 -1.42
CA VAL A 22 9.86 -7.41 -0.78
C VAL A 22 10.97 -7.24 -1.81
N GLY A 23 12.06 -6.57 -1.43
CA GLY A 23 13.27 -6.46 -2.25
C GLY A 23 14.14 -5.26 -1.90
N ASN A 24 15.35 -5.21 -2.45
CA ASN A 24 16.36 -4.19 -2.17
C ASN A 24 15.90 -2.76 -2.50
N ALA A 25 16.50 -1.76 -1.87
CA ALA A 25 16.29 -0.35 -2.20
C ALA A 25 16.60 -0.06 -3.68
N GLY A 26 15.96 0.96 -4.27
CA GLY A 26 16.21 1.36 -5.66
C GLY A 26 15.66 0.43 -6.76
N THR A 27 14.98 -0.68 -6.42
CA THR A 27 14.48 -1.67 -7.41
C THR A 27 13.11 -1.34 -8.03
N GLY A 28 12.58 -0.13 -7.83
CA GLY A 28 11.33 0.32 -8.46
C GLY A 28 10.03 -0.19 -7.80
N LYS A 29 10.07 -0.69 -6.56
CA LYS A 29 8.88 -1.20 -5.83
C LYS A 29 7.72 -0.20 -5.80
N SER A 30 8.00 1.06 -5.42
CA SER A 30 7.00 2.12 -5.38
C SER A 30 6.44 2.46 -6.77
N GLN A 31 7.26 2.34 -7.82
CA GLN A 31 6.83 2.61 -9.19
C GLN A 31 5.80 1.59 -9.67
N ILE A 32 6.00 0.30 -9.38
CA ILE A 32 5.04 -0.76 -9.77
C ILE A 32 3.67 -0.48 -9.15
N ARG A 33 3.61 -0.12 -7.85
CA ARG A 33 2.36 0.24 -7.16
C ARG A 33 1.69 1.45 -7.80
N LYS A 34 2.45 2.52 -8.07
CA LYS A 34 1.94 3.76 -8.71
C LYS A 34 1.37 3.47 -10.10
N THR A 35 2.05 2.65 -10.90
CA THR A 35 1.57 2.25 -12.23
C THR A 35 0.27 1.45 -12.13
N LEU A 36 0.13 0.55 -11.15
CA LEU A 36 -1.08 -0.25 -10.96
C LEU A 36 -2.28 0.63 -10.58
N ASN A 37 -2.09 1.56 -9.64
CA ASN A 37 -3.12 2.53 -9.29
C ASN A 37 -3.53 3.39 -10.50
N ARG A 38 -2.57 3.89 -11.30
CA ARG A 38 -2.86 4.65 -12.52
C ARG A 38 -3.65 3.83 -13.54
N MET A 39 -3.32 2.56 -13.71
CA MET A 39 -4.06 1.64 -14.59
C MET A 39 -5.53 1.52 -14.15
N TYR A 40 -5.80 1.35 -12.86
CA TYR A 40 -7.16 1.29 -12.34
C TYR A 40 -7.94 2.59 -12.54
N ILE A 41 -7.30 3.74 -12.30
CA ILE A 41 -7.90 5.06 -12.59
C ILE A 41 -8.25 5.19 -14.08
N ASN A 42 -7.33 4.81 -14.97
CA ASN A 42 -7.56 4.83 -16.42
C ASN A 42 -8.70 3.89 -16.83
N HIS A 43 -8.90 2.78 -16.11
CA HIS A 43 -10.03 1.87 -16.27
C HIS A 43 -11.32 2.35 -15.57
N LYS A 44 -11.37 3.62 -15.15
CA LYS A 44 -12.52 4.24 -14.45
C LYS A 44 -12.92 3.50 -13.17
N ARG A 45 -11.98 2.79 -12.53
CA ARG A 45 -12.21 2.18 -11.22
C ARG A 45 -11.87 3.18 -10.11
N ARG A 46 -12.61 3.08 -9.01
CA ARG A 46 -12.30 3.83 -7.78
C ARG A 46 -11.07 3.20 -7.12
N SER A 47 -9.92 3.82 -7.32
CA SER A 47 -8.66 3.41 -6.68
C SER A 47 -8.13 4.56 -5.83
N VAL A 48 -7.84 4.27 -4.56
CA VAL A 48 -7.26 5.21 -3.60
C VAL A 48 -5.91 4.64 -3.17
N ALA A 49 -4.89 5.49 -3.11
CA ALA A 49 -3.57 5.10 -2.62
C ALA A 49 -3.13 6.11 -1.57
N ILE A 50 -2.86 5.61 -0.36
CA ILE A 50 -2.32 6.39 0.75
C ILE A 50 -0.95 5.79 1.07
N ASP A 51 0.03 6.67 1.29
CA ASP A 51 1.35 6.30 1.79
C ASP A 51 1.39 6.58 3.30
N LEU A 52 1.75 5.58 4.08
CA LEU A 52 1.85 5.66 5.53
C LEU A 52 3.19 5.04 5.96
N ASP A 53 3.96 5.76 6.77
CA ASP A 53 5.17 5.23 7.41
C ASP A 53 4.85 4.84 8.86
N PRO A 54 4.71 3.55 9.17
CA PRO A 54 4.36 3.10 10.52
C PRO A 54 5.47 3.35 11.55
N LYS A 55 6.71 3.63 11.11
CA LYS A 55 7.83 3.96 12.01
C LYS A 55 8.01 5.47 12.20
N GLY A 56 7.33 6.28 11.40
CA GLY A 56 7.28 7.74 11.52
C GLY A 56 6.19 8.25 12.45
N VAL A 57 5.33 7.38 12.97
CA VAL A 57 4.22 7.70 13.87
C VAL A 57 4.34 6.90 15.17
N THR A 58 3.78 7.41 16.25
CA THR A 58 3.70 6.65 17.51
C THR A 58 2.63 5.56 17.44
N ASN A 59 2.75 4.51 18.26
CA ASN A 59 1.75 3.44 18.31
C ASN A 59 0.34 3.95 18.62
N ASN A 60 0.23 4.97 19.49
CA ASN A 60 -1.04 5.56 19.87
C ASN A 60 -1.70 6.31 18.69
N GLU A 61 -0.90 6.99 17.86
CA GLU A 61 -1.41 7.65 16.65
C GLU A 61 -1.78 6.65 15.56
N LEU A 62 -1.02 5.54 15.44
CA LEU A 62 -1.23 4.54 14.40
C LEU A 62 -2.42 3.61 14.67
N PHE A 63 -2.55 3.15 15.92
CA PHE A 63 -3.57 2.16 16.31
C PHE A 63 -4.72 2.76 17.13
N GLY A 64 -4.62 4.05 17.50
CA GLY A 64 -5.52 4.68 18.45
C GLY A 64 -5.12 4.35 19.90
N PHE A 65 -5.45 5.27 20.81
CA PHE A 65 -5.29 5.08 22.25
C PHE A 65 -6.47 5.75 22.95
N MET A 66 -7.05 5.06 23.92
CA MET A 66 -8.05 5.65 24.80
C MET A 66 -7.34 6.21 26.02
N ASN A 67 -7.52 7.50 26.30
CA ASN A 67 -6.93 8.10 27.48
C ASN A 67 -7.60 7.55 28.74
N PRO A 68 -6.90 6.81 29.62
CA PRO A 68 -7.51 6.20 30.79
C PRO A 68 -8.05 7.23 31.79
N ALA A 69 -7.53 8.46 31.77
CA ALA A 69 -7.97 9.53 32.66
C ALA A 69 -9.25 10.23 32.15
N THR A 70 -9.39 10.45 30.84
CA THR A 70 -10.51 11.21 30.25
C THR A 70 -11.54 10.34 29.53
N ARG A 71 -11.23 9.07 29.25
CA ARG A 71 -12.04 8.14 28.43
C ARG A 71 -12.38 8.68 27.03
N GLU A 72 -11.48 9.49 26.48
CA GLU A 72 -11.51 9.96 25.09
C GLU A 72 -10.67 9.05 24.19
#